data_AF-A0A3D9CZL1-F1
#
_entry.id   AF-A0A3D9CZL1-F1
#
_cell.length_a   1.000
_cell.length_b   1.000
_cell.length_c   1.000
_cell.angle_alpha   90.00
_cell.angle_beta   90.00
_cell.angle_gamma   90.00
#
_symmetry.space_group_name_H-M   'P 1'
#
loop_
_entity.id
_entity.type
_entity.pdbx_description
1 polymer ?
#
loop_
_entity_poly.entity_id
_entity_poly.type
_entity_poly.pdbx_seq_one_letter_code
_entity_poly.pdbx_strand_id
1 'polypeptide(L)'
;MNFEYFLYQYLLKHNRAEIPEFGVFELTKESAKIDAENSIIIPPKEIVTFEYNPAVYDNQLAKYITDETNSNLFVVQMDLKNEVAKWFQKLQTENSLSLENLGQFQLNDDKKVVKVIGNDEDVFGFEKVDLQQLKTLKSKKTSKEENYTFNKNVIWTFVSLIIIGTLALFLFGNQELIFGKSSNIPTKPIVKKEKLKKAVTIPKQDSIKTDSIKTTTNAKIQKTIR
;
A
#
# COMPACT_ATOMS: atom_id res chain seq x y z
N MET A 1 37.22 4.00 3.16
CA MET A 1 35.94 3.72 2.50
C MET A 1 35.18 2.72 3.36
N ASN A 2 33.84 2.80 3.49
CA ASN A 2 33.07 1.82 4.27
C ASN A 2 32.73 0.63 3.36
N PHE A 3 33.58 -0.40 3.36
CA PHE A 3 33.44 -1.55 2.47
C PHE A 3 32.26 -2.43 2.86
N GLU A 4 31.98 -2.56 4.15
CA GLU A 4 30.86 -3.31 4.70
C GLU A 4 29.53 -2.79 4.14
N TYR A 5 29.36 -1.46 4.11
CA TYR A 5 28.20 -0.82 3.51
C TYR A 5 28.05 -1.14 2.03
N PHE A 6 29.09 -0.95 1.22
CA PHE A 6 29.00 -1.20 -0.22
C PHE A 6 28.76 -2.67 -0.55
N LEU A 7 29.39 -3.57 0.21
CA LEU A 7 29.18 -5.01 0.10
C LEU A 7 27.73 -5.38 0.41
N TYR A 8 27.16 -4.84 1.48
CA TYR A 8 25.76 -5.07 1.81
C TYR A 8 24.81 -4.51 0.74
N GLN A 9 25.05 -3.29 0.23
CA GLN A 9 24.26 -2.73 -0.86
C GLN A 9 24.36 -3.56 -2.15
N TYR A 10 25.54 -4.08 -2.46
CA TYR A 10 25.74 -4.95 -3.60
C TYR A 10 24.97 -6.27 -3.42
N LEU A 11 25.00 -6.88 -2.22
CA LEU A 11 24.21 -8.07 -1.89
C LEU A 11 22.71 -7.84 -2.02
N LEU A 12 22.19 -6.68 -1.60
CA LEU A 12 20.77 -6.34 -1.75
C LEU A 12 20.33 -6.29 -3.22
N LYS A 13 21.23 -5.90 -4.13
CA LYS A 13 20.97 -5.79 -5.57
C LYS A 13 21.16 -7.12 -6.31
N HIS A 14 22.18 -7.90 -5.94
CA HIS A 14 22.66 -9.05 -6.71
C HIS A 14 22.50 -10.40 -6.01
N ASN A 15 22.05 -10.42 -4.74
CA ASN A 15 21.92 -11.57 -3.85
C ASN A 15 23.22 -12.33 -3.55
N ARG A 16 24.30 -12.13 -4.31
CA ARG A 16 25.55 -12.85 -4.13
C ARG A 16 26.73 -11.93 -4.39
N ALA A 17 27.73 -11.99 -3.51
CA ALA A 17 28.94 -11.18 -3.60
C ALA A 17 30.17 -12.04 -3.35
N GLU A 18 31.12 -11.93 -4.25
CA GLU A 18 32.39 -12.64 -4.22
C GLU A 18 33.50 -11.68 -3.81
N ILE A 19 34.26 -12.05 -2.76
CA ILE A 19 35.39 -11.26 -2.27
C ILE A 19 36.66 -12.09 -2.43
N PRO A 20 37.57 -11.69 -3.34
CA PRO A 20 38.84 -12.37 -3.53
C PRO A 20 39.63 -12.49 -2.23
N GLU A 21 40.34 -13.61 -2.07
CA GLU A 21 41.14 -13.94 -0.88
C GLU A 21 40.33 -14.11 0.43
N PHE A 22 38.99 -14.00 0.38
CA PHE A 22 38.13 -14.13 1.55
C PHE A 22 37.03 -15.19 1.37
N GLY A 23 36.04 -14.94 0.51
CA GLY A 23 34.92 -15.87 0.35
C GLY A 23 33.71 -15.29 -0.34
N VAL A 24 32.60 -16.02 -0.23
CA VAL A 24 31.34 -15.74 -0.91
C VAL A 24 30.28 -15.41 0.12
N PHE A 25 29.58 -14.30 -0.11
CA PHE A 25 28.39 -13.92 0.63
C PHE A 25 27.15 -14.17 -0.22
N GLU A 26 26.12 -14.74 0.38
CA GLU A 26 24.83 -14.97 -0.28
C GLU A 26 23.69 -14.46 0.60
N LEU A 27 22.84 -13.62 0.03
CA LEU A 27 21.65 -13.06 0.64
C LEU A 27 20.42 -13.83 0.15
N THR A 28 19.76 -14.51 1.07
CA THR A 28 18.49 -15.21 0.80
C THR A 28 17.35 -14.48 1.48
N LYS A 29 16.24 -14.27 0.76
CA LYS A 29 15.03 -13.65 1.29
C LYS A 29 13.98 -14.73 1.53
N GLU A 30 13.56 -14.88 2.78
CA GLU A 30 12.47 -15.77 3.15
C GLU A 30 11.20 -14.97 3.40
N SER A 31 10.09 -15.41 2.79
CA SER A 31 8.77 -14.84 3.04
C SER A 31 8.23 -15.26 4.42
N ALA A 32 7.26 -14.50 4.92
CA ALA A 32 6.58 -14.81 6.17
C ALA A 32 5.95 -16.21 6.14
N LYS A 33 6.05 -16.92 7.26
CA LYS A 33 5.53 -18.30 7.42
C LYS A 33 4.64 -18.37 8.65
N ILE A 34 3.59 -19.17 8.58
CA ILE A 34 2.73 -19.47 9.72
C ILE A 34 3.06 -20.88 10.17
N ASP A 35 3.52 -21.01 11.41
CA ASP A 35 3.68 -22.28 12.09
C ASP A 35 2.37 -22.59 12.83
N ALA A 36 1.55 -23.45 12.22
CA ALA A 36 0.25 -23.82 12.75
C ALA A 36 0.36 -24.69 14.01
N GLU A 37 1.43 -25.48 14.15
CA GLU A 37 1.63 -26.39 15.28
C GLU A 37 1.91 -25.58 16.55
N ASN A 38 2.85 -24.64 16.45
CA ASN A 38 3.21 -23.78 17.57
C ASN A 38 2.30 -22.56 17.70
N SER A 39 1.39 -22.32 16.74
CA SER A 39 0.55 -21.13 16.64
C SER A 39 1.38 -19.84 16.59
N ILE A 40 2.50 -19.85 15.84
CA ILE A 40 3.43 -18.72 15.72
C ILE A 40 3.41 -18.17 14.30
N ILE A 41 3.40 -16.85 14.15
CA ILE A 41 3.65 -16.17 12.87
C ILE A 41 5.12 -15.75 12.84
N ILE A 42 5.85 -16.27 11.85
CA ILE A 42 7.25 -15.96 11.60
C ILE A 42 7.30 -14.85 10.53
N PRO A 43 7.93 -13.69 10.82
CA PRO A 43 8.03 -12.59 9.87
C PRO A 43 8.92 -12.92 8.66
N PRO A 44 8.81 -12.15 7.56
CA PRO A 44 9.71 -12.30 6.42
C PRO A 44 11.12 -11.83 6.82
N LYS A 45 12.16 -12.55 6.41
CA LYS A 45 13.54 -12.28 6.82
C LYS A 45 14.54 -12.31 5.68
N GLU A 46 15.62 -11.57 5.83
CA GLU A 46 16.78 -11.62 4.95
C GLU A 46 17.94 -12.29 5.71
N ILE A 47 18.53 -13.32 5.11
CA ILE A 47 19.60 -14.11 5.70
C ILE A 47 20.84 -13.95 4.84
N VAL A 48 21.88 -13.36 5.42
CA VAL A 48 23.22 -13.37 4.82
C VAL A 48 23.93 -14.64 5.26
N THR A 49 24.27 -15.51 4.33
CA THR A 49 25.12 -16.69 4.55
C THR A 49 26.51 -16.40 4.00
N PHE A 50 27.50 -17.15 4.50
CA PHE A 50 28.90 -16.97 4.11
C PHE A 50 29.58 -18.32 3.93
N GLU A 51 30.31 -18.44 2.84
CA GLU A 51 31.17 -19.57 2.52
C GLU A 51 32.62 -19.08 2.38
N TYR A 52 33.53 -19.69 3.13
CA TYR A 52 34.96 -19.42 2.99
C TYR A 52 35.50 -20.01 1.70
N ASN A 53 35.91 -19.15 0.77
CA ASN A 53 36.48 -19.55 -0.50
C ASN A 53 37.51 -18.50 -0.99
N PRO A 54 38.80 -18.66 -0.64
CA PRO A 54 39.82 -17.69 -0.99
C PRO A 54 40.23 -17.73 -2.47
N ALA A 55 39.87 -18.79 -3.20
CA ALA A 55 40.21 -18.99 -4.61
C ALA A 55 39.28 -18.23 -5.57
N VAL A 56 38.28 -17.55 -5.02
CA VAL A 56 37.33 -16.73 -5.76
C VAL A 56 38.05 -15.56 -6.45
N TYR A 57 37.68 -15.34 -7.72
CA TYR A 57 38.24 -14.28 -8.54
C TYR A 57 37.11 -13.60 -9.33
N ASP A 58 36.45 -12.65 -8.69
CA ASP A 58 35.44 -11.80 -9.32
C ASP A 58 35.72 -10.33 -9.01
N ASN A 59 35.43 -9.50 -10.00
CA ASN A 59 35.66 -8.06 -9.98
C ASN A 59 34.35 -7.26 -9.99
N GLN A 60 33.19 -7.91 -9.96
CA GLN A 60 31.89 -7.21 -10.02
C GLN A 60 31.67 -6.29 -8.81
N LEU A 61 32.03 -6.73 -7.60
CA LEU A 61 31.94 -5.88 -6.40
C LEU A 61 32.84 -4.64 -6.52
N ALA A 62 34.09 -4.83 -6.95
CA ALA A 62 35.03 -3.72 -7.14
C ALA A 62 34.54 -2.75 -8.23
N LYS A 63 33.97 -3.27 -9.32
CA LYS A 63 33.36 -2.47 -10.38
C LYS A 63 32.16 -1.67 -9.85
N TYR A 64 31.27 -2.31 -9.11
CA TYR A 64 30.13 -1.64 -8.48
C TYR A 64 30.59 -0.47 -7.59
N ILE A 65 31.57 -0.70 -6.73
CA ILE A 65 32.15 0.36 -5.89
C ILE A 65 32.75 1.48 -6.71
N THR A 66 33.43 1.15 -7.81
CA THR A 66 34.02 2.12 -8.74
C THR A 66 32.94 3.02 -9.32
N ASP A 67 31.83 2.44 -9.77
CA ASP A 67 30.68 3.15 -10.33
C ASP A 67 30.00 4.07 -9.29
N GLU A 68 29.84 3.59 -8.05
CA GLU A 68 29.20 4.37 -6.96
C GLU A 68 30.11 5.49 -6.43
N THR A 69 31.43 5.29 -6.41
CA THR A 69 32.41 6.25 -5.84
C THR A 69 33.10 7.12 -6.88
N ASN A 70 32.90 6.87 -8.18
CA ASN A 70 33.64 7.48 -9.29
C ASN A 70 35.18 7.35 -9.14
N SER A 71 35.64 6.24 -8.55
CA SER A 71 37.06 5.97 -8.31
C SER A 71 37.70 5.24 -9.50
N ASN A 72 38.99 4.93 -9.39
CA ASN A 72 39.66 4.03 -10.34
C ASN A 72 39.55 2.57 -9.86
N LEU A 73 39.20 1.65 -10.77
CA LEU A 73 39.04 0.23 -10.47
C LEU A 73 40.27 -0.39 -9.78
N PHE A 74 41.47 -0.06 -10.24
CA PHE A 74 42.71 -0.59 -9.67
C PHE A 74 42.91 -0.14 -8.22
N VAL A 75 42.58 1.13 -7.93
CA VAL A 75 42.66 1.68 -6.56
C VAL A 75 41.65 0.96 -5.66
N VAL A 76 40.42 0.78 -6.12
CA VAL A 76 39.38 0.06 -5.36
C VAL A 76 39.77 -1.40 -5.08
N GLN A 77 40.35 -2.10 -6.06
CA GLN A 77 40.82 -3.47 -5.87
C GLN A 77 41.95 -3.55 -4.85
N MET A 78 42.90 -2.61 -4.88
CA MET A 78 43.98 -2.54 -3.90
C MET A 78 43.43 -2.26 -2.49
N ASP A 79 42.50 -1.32 -2.37
CA ASP A 79 41.87 -0.97 -1.10
C ASP A 79 41.05 -2.13 -0.53
N LEU A 80 40.32 -2.85 -1.38
CA LEU A 80 39.56 -4.05 -0.99
C LEU A 80 40.50 -5.13 -0.44
N LYS A 81 41.62 -5.39 -1.12
CA LYS A 81 42.64 -6.33 -0.67
C LYS A 81 43.23 -5.93 0.69
N ASN A 82 43.52 -4.63 0.87
CA ASN A 82 44.00 -4.11 2.14
C ASN A 82 42.96 -4.28 3.26
N GLU A 83 41.67 -4.11 2.96
CA GLU A 83 40.60 -4.30 3.94
C GLU A 83 40.44 -5.76 4.35
N VAL A 84 40.47 -6.69 3.39
CA VAL A 84 40.49 -8.15 3.67
C VAL A 84 41.68 -8.52 4.56
N ALA A 85 42.87 -7.94 4.30
CA ALA A 85 44.03 -8.16 5.17
C ALA A 85 43.80 -7.68 6.61
N LYS A 86 43.13 -6.53 6.81
CA LYS A 86 42.74 -6.06 8.15
C LYS A 86 41.72 -6.99 8.81
N TRP A 87 40.76 -7.52 8.05
CA TRP A 87 39.79 -8.49 8.57
C TRP A 87 40.49 -9.74 9.09
N PHE A 88 41.46 -10.29 8.34
CA PHE A 88 42.27 -11.41 8.82
C PHE A 88 43.11 -11.06 10.05
N GLN A 89 43.70 -9.86 10.10
CA GLN A 89 44.46 -9.41 11.28
C GLN A 89 43.55 -9.35 12.52
N LYS A 90 42.33 -8.82 12.40
CA LYS A 90 41.33 -8.80 13.47
C LYS A 90 40.93 -10.21 13.90
N LEU A 91 40.63 -11.09 12.94
CA LEU A 91 40.31 -12.49 13.21
C LEU A 91 41.43 -13.22 13.95
N GLN A 92 42.70 -12.93 13.65
CA GLN A 92 43.84 -13.54 14.33
C GLN A 92 44.09 -12.96 15.74
N THR A 93 43.81 -11.67 15.94
CA THR A 93 44.12 -10.96 17.20
C THR A 93 42.98 -11.09 18.22
N GLU A 94 41.75 -10.89 17.77
CA GLU A 94 40.55 -10.80 18.61
C GLU A 94 39.70 -12.08 18.56
N ASN A 95 40.09 -13.06 17.74
CA ASN A 95 39.36 -14.30 17.44
C ASN A 95 37.90 -14.08 16.98
N SER A 96 37.54 -12.85 16.64
CA SER A 96 36.21 -12.46 16.21
C SER A 96 36.27 -11.24 15.30
N LEU A 97 35.35 -11.15 14.35
CA LEU A 97 35.19 -10.04 13.43
C LEU A 97 33.70 -9.75 13.29
N SER A 98 33.27 -8.56 13.67
CA SER A 98 31.90 -8.11 13.45
C SER A 98 31.86 -7.18 12.24
N LEU A 99 31.10 -7.56 11.22
CA LEU A 99 30.84 -6.75 10.03
C LEU A 99 29.37 -6.30 10.06
N GLU A 100 29.15 -4.99 9.98
CA GLU A 100 27.80 -4.40 10.04
C GLU A 100 26.91 -4.97 8.92
N ASN A 101 25.68 -5.37 9.26
CA ASN A 101 24.69 -5.98 8.34
C ASN A 101 25.10 -7.32 7.69
N LEU A 102 26.31 -7.82 7.94
CA LEU A 102 26.84 -9.06 7.36
C LEU A 102 26.99 -10.15 8.43
N GLY A 103 27.18 -9.77 9.69
CA GLY A 103 27.20 -10.65 10.85
C GLY A 103 28.57 -10.75 11.52
N GLN A 104 28.72 -11.76 12.38
CA GLN A 104 29.96 -12.03 13.09
C GLN A 104 30.68 -13.24 12.51
N PHE A 105 32.00 -13.20 12.49
CA PHE A 105 32.88 -14.20 11.91
C PHE A 105 33.97 -14.59 12.90
N GLN A 106 34.40 -15.85 12.85
CA GLN A 106 35.48 -16.39 13.68
C GLN A 106 36.32 -17.36 12.84
N LEU A 107 37.50 -17.73 13.33
CA LEU A 107 38.29 -18.80 12.75
C LEU A 107 37.89 -20.13 13.39
N ASN A 108 37.70 -21.16 12.56
CA ASN A 108 37.56 -22.53 13.05
C ASN A 108 38.94 -23.18 13.31
N ASP A 109 38.95 -24.43 13.78
CA ASP A 109 40.18 -25.20 14.06
C ASP A 109 41.09 -25.36 12.82
N ASP A 110 40.49 -25.38 11.63
CA ASP A 110 41.20 -25.44 10.34
C ASP A 110 41.69 -24.07 9.83
N LYS A 111 41.59 -23.01 10.65
CA LYS A 111 41.88 -21.62 10.27
C LYS A 111 41.06 -21.08 9.10
N LYS A 112 39.87 -21.64 8.86
CA LYS A 112 38.89 -21.14 7.91
C LYS A 112 37.97 -20.15 8.59
N VAL A 113 37.57 -19.11 7.86
CA VAL A 113 36.61 -18.13 8.35
C VAL A 113 35.22 -18.76 8.36
N VAL A 114 34.52 -18.71 9.49
CA VAL A 114 33.16 -19.20 9.61
C VAL A 114 32.27 -18.10 10.18
N LYS A 115 31.05 -17.98 9.65
CA LYS A 115 30.05 -17.06 10.21
C LYS A 115 29.48 -17.68 11.47
N VAL A 116 29.46 -16.91 12.56
CA VAL A 116 28.78 -17.28 13.79
C VAL A 116 27.28 -17.10 13.58
N ILE A 117 26.54 -18.19 13.72
CA ILE A 117 25.07 -18.17 13.68
C ILE A 117 24.60 -17.74 15.07
N GLY A 118 24.15 -16.48 15.17
CA GLY A 118 23.41 -16.00 16.34
C GLY A 118 21.93 -16.34 16.25
N ASN A 119 21.24 -16.38 17.39
CA ASN A 119 19.78 -16.61 17.44
C ASN A 119 18.97 -15.38 16.98
N ASP A 120 19.59 -14.20 16.95
CA ASP A 120 18.97 -12.94 16.55
C ASP A 120 19.45 -12.56 15.15
N GLU A 121 18.84 -13.16 14.13
CA GLU A 121 18.81 -12.56 12.81
C GLU A 121 17.93 -11.31 12.93
N ASP A 122 18.50 -10.10 12.84
CA ASP A 122 17.76 -8.85 12.98
C ASP A 122 16.81 -8.67 11.76
N VAL A 123 15.61 -9.21 11.90
CA VAL A 123 14.60 -9.31 10.83
C VAL A 123 13.85 -7.99 10.70
N PHE A 124 14.37 -6.98 9.99
CA PHE A 124 13.66 -5.70 9.74
C PHE A 124 13.02 -5.02 10.98
N GLY A 125 13.40 -5.40 12.21
CA GLY A 125 12.73 -5.01 13.45
C GLY A 125 11.38 -5.70 13.74
N PHE A 126 11.06 -6.83 13.11
CA PHE A 126 9.84 -7.61 13.37
C PHE A 126 10.10 -8.79 14.30
N GLU A 127 9.26 -8.90 15.33
CA GLU A 127 9.25 -10.03 16.26
C GLU A 127 8.32 -11.16 15.77
N LYS A 128 8.60 -12.39 16.22
CA LYS A 128 7.69 -13.52 16.03
C LYS A 128 6.43 -13.29 16.87
N VAL A 129 5.26 -13.45 16.26
CA VAL A 129 3.98 -13.23 16.95
C VAL A 129 3.40 -14.56 17.41
N ASP A 130 3.27 -14.74 18.73
CA ASP A 130 2.64 -15.90 19.34
C ASP A 130 1.11 -15.71 19.43
N LEU A 131 0.37 -16.52 18.70
CA LEU A 131 -1.10 -16.49 18.65
C LEU A 131 -1.75 -17.21 19.83
N GLN A 132 -1.00 -17.96 20.64
CA GLN A 132 -1.54 -18.60 21.85
C GLN A 132 -2.04 -17.56 22.86
N GLN A 133 -1.35 -16.42 22.95
CA GLN A 133 -1.73 -15.29 23.80
C GLN A 133 -3.07 -14.69 23.36
N LEU A 134 -3.43 -14.74 22.07
CA LEU A 134 -4.70 -14.23 21.58
C LEU A 134 -5.90 -15.11 21.98
N LYS A 135 -5.69 -16.41 22.26
CA LYS A 135 -6.78 -17.29 22.74
C LYS A 135 -7.25 -16.89 24.14
N THR A 136 -6.35 -16.42 25.00
CA THR A 136 -6.67 -16.04 26.38
C THR A 136 -7.28 -14.63 26.48
N LEU A 137 -7.02 -13.76 25.51
CA LEU A 137 -7.56 -12.40 25.44
C LEU A 137 -9.05 -12.31 25.03
N LYS A 138 -9.72 -13.44 24.75
CA LYS A 138 -11.16 -13.47 24.41
C LYS A 138 -12.13 -13.08 25.55
N SER A 139 -11.66 -12.50 26.64
CA SER A 139 -12.50 -12.05 27.75
C SER A 139 -12.21 -10.60 28.20
N LYS A 140 -12.26 -9.63 27.28
CA LYS A 140 -12.59 -8.24 27.65
C LYS A 140 -13.21 -7.47 26.49
N LYS A 141 -14.41 -7.88 26.05
CA LYS A 141 -15.30 -6.95 25.36
C LYS A 141 -15.85 -5.96 26.38
N THR A 142 -15.09 -4.88 26.62
CA THR A 142 -15.62 -3.63 27.18
C THR A 142 -15.28 -2.50 26.22
N SER A 143 -15.54 -2.71 24.93
CA SER A 143 -15.74 -1.62 24.00
C SER A 143 -17.08 -0.98 24.35
N LYS A 144 -17.07 0.09 25.15
CA LYS A 144 -18.18 1.03 25.17
C LYS A 144 -18.26 1.62 23.77
N GLU A 145 -19.10 1.05 22.93
CA GLU A 145 -19.54 1.70 21.70
C GLU A 145 -20.33 2.93 22.13
N GLU A 146 -19.69 4.09 22.16
CA GLU A 146 -20.41 5.36 22.24
C GLU A 146 -21.15 5.56 20.92
N ASN A 147 -22.33 4.94 20.85
CA ASN A 147 -23.27 5.12 19.78
C ASN A 147 -23.73 6.59 19.83
N TYR A 148 -23.19 7.43 18.95
CA TYR A 148 -23.68 8.79 18.77
C TYR A 148 -25.13 8.72 18.26
N THR A 149 -26.10 8.96 19.14
CA THR A 149 -27.51 9.02 18.74
C THR A 149 -27.86 10.46 18.37
N PHE A 150 -28.08 10.72 17.09
CA PHE A 150 -28.58 12.02 16.63
C PHE A 150 -29.94 12.33 17.30
N ASN A 151 -29.98 13.38 18.13
CA ASN A 151 -31.25 13.85 18.68
C ASN A 151 -32.02 14.60 17.57
N LYS A 152 -33.23 14.12 17.25
CA LYS A 152 -34.11 14.69 16.22
C LYS A 152 -34.37 16.18 16.43
N ASN A 153 -34.34 16.65 17.68
CA ASN A 153 -34.54 18.05 18.01
C ASN A 153 -33.36 18.92 17.56
N VAL A 154 -32.13 18.39 17.58
CA VAL A 154 -30.93 19.10 17.08
C VAL A 154 -31.01 19.32 15.58
N ILE A 155 -31.57 18.36 14.83
CA ILE A 155 -31.78 18.54 13.39
C ILE A 155 -32.81 19.65 13.13
N TRP A 156 -33.89 19.70 13.92
CA TRP A 156 -34.94 20.70 13.74
C TRP A 156 -34.48 22.12 14.12
N THR A 157 -33.55 22.28 15.08
CA THR A 157 -32.97 23.60 15.39
C THR A 157 -32.15 24.15 14.24
N PHE A 158 -31.34 23.33 13.56
CA PHE A 158 -30.59 23.78 12.37
C PHE A 158 -31.52 24.20 11.24
N VAL A 159 -32.60 23.44 10.98
CA VAL A 159 -33.60 23.80 9.96
C VAL A 159 -34.30 25.12 10.31
N SER A 160 -34.69 25.31 11.56
CA SER A 160 -35.30 26.56 12.03
C SER A 160 -34.36 27.76 11.87
N LEU A 161 -33.08 27.59 12.22
CA LEU A 161 -32.06 28.64 12.11
C LEU A 161 -31.89 29.11 10.65
N ILE A 162 -31.90 28.17 9.70
CA ILE A 162 -31.82 28.49 8.26
C ILE A 162 -33.04 29.29 7.82
N ILE A 163 -34.25 28.86 8.20
CA ILE A 163 -35.49 29.57 7.85
C ILE A 163 -35.48 30.99 8.44
N ILE A 164 -35.12 31.14 9.71
CA ILE A 164 -35.04 32.45 10.38
C ILE A 164 -34.00 33.35 9.69
N GLY A 165 -32.82 32.80 9.35
CA GLY A 165 -31.78 33.52 8.64
C GLY A 165 -32.24 34.01 7.26
N THR A 166 -32.93 33.15 6.49
CA THR A 166 -33.49 33.55 5.18
C THR A 166 -34.55 34.64 5.31
N LEU A 167 -35.41 34.58 6.33
CA LEU A 167 -36.44 35.59 6.57
C LEU A 167 -35.82 36.93 6.98
N ALA A 168 -34.80 36.91 7.85
CA ALA A 168 -34.07 38.11 8.25
C ALA A 168 -33.37 38.77 7.05
N LEU A 169 -32.73 37.97 6.19
CA LEU A 169 -32.13 38.48 4.94
C LEU A 169 -33.18 39.02 3.96
N PHE A 170 -34.39 38.46 3.91
CA PHE A 170 -35.45 38.98 3.05
C PHE A 170 -36.03 40.31 3.54
N LEU A 171 -36.23 40.45 4.86
CA LEU A 171 -36.82 41.64 5.47
C LEU A 171 -35.84 42.81 5.58
N PHE A 172 -34.60 42.53 5.94
CA PHE A 172 -33.59 43.56 6.23
C PHE A 172 -32.42 43.59 5.24
N GLY A 173 -32.31 42.59 4.35
CA GLY A 173 -31.24 42.53 3.37
C GLY A 173 -31.52 43.37 2.12
N ASN A 174 -30.45 43.92 1.56
CA ASN A 174 -30.51 44.71 0.33
C ASN A 174 -30.87 43.81 -0.87
N GLN A 175 -32.11 43.94 -1.35
CA GLN A 175 -32.63 43.13 -2.45
C GLN A 175 -31.81 43.27 -3.75
N GLU A 176 -31.21 44.44 -3.99
CA GLU A 176 -30.36 44.66 -5.16
C GLU A 176 -29.06 43.86 -5.16
N LEU A 177 -28.49 43.55 -3.99
CA LEU A 177 -27.27 42.74 -3.87
C LEU A 177 -27.57 41.24 -4.05
N ILE A 178 -28.75 40.79 -3.62
CA ILE A 178 -29.16 39.38 -3.65
C ILE A 178 -29.77 39.00 -5.01
N PHE A 179 -30.58 39.88 -5.61
CA PHE A 179 -31.30 39.60 -6.86
C PHE A 179 -30.78 40.38 -8.08
N GLY A 180 -29.83 41.31 -7.89
CA GLY A 180 -29.31 42.16 -8.96
C GLY A 180 -30.29 43.26 -9.38
N LYS A 181 -29.81 44.24 -10.15
CA LYS A 181 -30.64 45.33 -10.68
C LYS A 181 -31.61 44.79 -11.73
N SER A 182 -32.90 45.11 -11.61
CA SER A 182 -33.89 44.73 -12.61
C SER A 182 -33.58 45.39 -13.96
N SER A 183 -33.59 44.62 -15.05
CA SER A 183 -33.41 45.14 -16.40
C SER A 183 -34.75 45.61 -16.99
N ASN A 184 -34.89 46.91 -17.24
CA ASN A 184 -36.02 47.45 -18.01
C ASN A 184 -35.87 47.06 -19.49
N ILE A 185 -36.57 46.01 -19.92
CA ILE A 185 -36.69 45.66 -21.34
C ILE A 185 -37.83 46.52 -21.93
N PRO A 186 -37.59 47.36 -22.94
CA PRO A 186 -38.66 48.13 -23.57
C PRO A 186 -39.66 47.18 -24.23
N THR A 187 -40.88 47.15 -23.70
CA THR A 187 -42.01 46.43 -24.27
C THR A 187 -42.43 47.10 -25.57
N LYS A 188 -42.18 46.44 -26.72
CA LYS A 188 -42.83 46.82 -27.99
C LYS A 188 -44.35 46.62 -27.83
N PRO A 189 -45.20 47.55 -28.34
CA PRO A 189 -46.64 47.42 -28.21
C PRO A 189 -47.14 46.27 -29.10
N ILE A 190 -47.64 45.20 -28.49
CA ILE A 190 -48.32 44.14 -29.21
C ILE A 190 -49.80 44.48 -29.32
N VAL A 191 -50.22 44.56 -30.59
CA VAL A 191 -51.51 44.93 -31.15
C VAL A 191 -52.67 44.06 -30.63
N LYS A 192 -53.88 44.64 -30.62
CA LYS A 192 -55.14 44.06 -30.14
C LYS A 192 -55.51 42.71 -30.80
N LYS A 193 -56.12 41.86 -29.98
CA LYS A 193 -56.64 40.50 -30.18
C LYS A 193 -57.64 40.34 -31.32
N GLU A 194 -57.61 39.18 -31.98
CA GLU A 194 -58.77 38.60 -32.66
C GLU A 194 -59.19 37.28 -31.97
N LYS A 195 -60.51 37.07 -31.82
CA LYS A 195 -61.13 36.00 -31.02
C LYS A 195 -61.45 34.78 -31.89
N LEU A 196 -61.07 33.57 -31.46
CA LEU A 196 -61.63 32.30 -31.93
C LEU A 196 -62.38 31.58 -30.80
N LYS A 197 -63.55 31.03 -31.14
CA LYS A 197 -64.64 30.62 -30.24
C LYS A 197 -64.38 29.28 -29.52
N LYS A 198 -64.93 29.16 -28.31
CA LYS A 198 -64.85 27.99 -27.41
C LYS A 198 -65.65 26.78 -27.91
N ALA A 199 -65.14 25.58 -27.66
CA ALA A 199 -65.94 24.36 -27.53
C ALA A 199 -65.64 23.70 -26.17
N VAL A 200 -66.71 23.32 -25.46
CA VAL A 200 -66.70 22.73 -24.11
C VAL A 200 -67.01 21.24 -24.24
N THR A 201 -66.18 20.36 -23.68
CA THR A 201 -66.58 18.99 -23.35
C THR A 201 -65.88 18.51 -22.08
N ILE A 202 -66.69 18.06 -21.13
CA ILE A 202 -66.36 17.54 -19.79
C ILE A 202 -65.85 16.10 -19.92
N PRO A 203 -64.76 15.66 -19.28
CA PRO A 203 -64.44 14.23 -19.18
C PRO A 203 -65.20 13.60 -17.99
N LYS A 204 -66.05 12.62 -18.31
CA LYS A 204 -66.81 11.79 -17.39
C LYS A 204 -65.96 10.59 -16.95
N GLN A 205 -65.90 10.37 -15.65
CA GLN A 205 -65.28 9.25 -14.96
C GLN A 205 -66.14 7.98 -15.11
N ASP A 206 -65.56 6.83 -15.48
CA ASP A 206 -66.01 5.52 -14.98
C ASP A 206 -65.04 4.35 -15.31
N SER A 207 -64.44 3.81 -14.26
CA SER A 207 -64.58 2.43 -13.78
C SER A 207 -64.21 1.18 -14.65
N ILE A 208 -63.14 0.49 -14.19
CA ILE A 208 -63.11 -0.94 -13.76
C ILE A 208 -62.68 -2.08 -14.75
N LYS A 209 -61.72 -2.90 -14.25
CA LYS A 209 -61.39 -4.36 -14.43
C LYS A 209 -60.62 -4.84 -15.67
N THR A 210 -59.36 -5.24 -15.51
CA THR A 210 -58.75 -6.55 -15.13
C THR A 210 -58.61 -7.57 -16.27
N ASP A 211 -57.34 -7.81 -16.60
CA ASP A 211 -56.66 -9.11 -16.65
C ASP A 211 -57.14 -10.18 -17.65
N SER A 212 -56.25 -10.55 -18.57
CA SER A 212 -55.85 -11.94 -18.88
C SER A 212 -55.18 -11.99 -20.25
N ILE A 213 -53.85 -12.13 -20.26
CA ILE A 213 -53.11 -12.52 -21.46
C ILE A 213 -53.09 -14.05 -21.49
N LYS A 214 -53.66 -14.65 -22.54
CA LYS A 214 -53.48 -16.07 -22.86
C LYS A 214 -53.04 -16.26 -24.31
N THR A 215 -52.06 -17.14 -24.45
CA THR A 215 -51.24 -17.51 -25.61
C THR A 215 -51.99 -18.36 -26.64
N THR A 216 -51.69 -18.19 -27.93
CA THR A 216 -51.91 -19.16 -29.02
C THR A 216 -50.72 -19.00 -29.99
N THR A 217 -49.77 -19.93 -30.14
CA THR A 217 -49.77 -21.35 -30.58
C THR A 217 -50.10 -21.54 -32.07
N ASN A 218 -49.06 -21.94 -32.81
CA ASN A 218 -48.99 -22.63 -34.12
C ASN A 218 -49.15 -21.82 -35.43
N ALA A 219 -48.04 -21.63 -36.13
CA ALA A 219 -47.99 -21.59 -37.59
C ALA A 219 -46.97 -22.59 -38.12
N LYS A 220 -47.40 -23.38 -39.10
CA LYS A 220 -46.86 -24.67 -39.57
C LYS A 220 -45.83 -24.45 -40.68
N ILE A 221 -44.70 -25.16 -40.55
CA ILE A 221 -43.60 -25.26 -41.53
C ILE A 221 -44.07 -26.00 -42.79
N GLN A 222 -43.71 -25.50 -43.97
CA GLN A 222 -43.69 -26.29 -45.21
C GLN A 222 -42.27 -26.40 -45.75
N LYS A 223 -41.88 -27.63 -46.05
CA LYS A 223 -40.59 -28.08 -46.57
C LYS A 223 -40.82 -28.50 -48.03
N THR A 224 -39.98 -28.04 -48.95
CA THR A 224 -39.90 -28.57 -50.32
C THR A 224 -38.52 -29.20 -50.50
N ILE A 225 -38.50 -30.41 -51.07
CA ILE A 225 -37.32 -31.15 -51.52
C ILE A 225 -37.58 -31.54 -52.98
N ARG A 226 -36.69 -31.16 -53.89
CA ARG A 226 -35.93 -32.10 -54.72
C ARG A 226 -34.73 -31.40 -55.34
#